data_AF-A0A1F8UHT1-F1
#
_entry.id   AF-A0A1F8UHT1-F1
#
_cell.length_a   1.000
_cell.length_b   1.000
_cell.length_c   1.000
_cell.angle_alpha   90.00
_cell.angle_beta   90.00
_cell.angle_gamma   90.00
#
_symmetry.space_group_name_H-M   'P 1'
#
loop_
_entity.id
_entity.type
_entity.pdbx_description
1 polymer ?
#
loop_
_entity_poly.entity_id
_entity_poly.type
_entity_poly.pdbx_seq_one_letter_code
_entity_poly.pdbx_strand_id
1 'polypeptide(L)'
;MNNIKIIGYGSCMPSNIVTNEDLSKIIDTSDEWISKRTGIKERRISKGESTSDLAIAAAKNALDVAGISASEIDLIIVATSTSDCFFPSTGCTVQSGIGATNATSFDLAGACTGFIYATDVAIQYLKAGRFKNALIIGAEVMSKVIDWNDRGTAILFGDGAGAVVMTVTDEPKITKVYTKSDGTKSEVLKLKAVPIIDMYENVKTIDRSTMTMNGQEVFKFACNVIIETIDALLANTSVKLEDVDYIVLHQANSRIIEYVSNKVNINIEKFFMNLDKYGNTSAASIPIALDEMYKKNILKSGHKVMLIGFGGGLTWGGVLLEL
;
A
#
# COMPACT_ATOMS: atom_id res chain seq x y z
N MET A 1 -9.05 11.63 -25.05
CA MET A 1 -8.63 10.44 -24.28
C MET A 1 -9.16 10.64 -22.88
N ASN A 2 -9.80 9.64 -22.28
CA ASN A 2 -10.27 9.75 -20.91
C ASN A 2 -9.06 9.95 -19.99
N ASN A 3 -8.94 11.09 -19.34
CA ASN A 3 -7.96 11.29 -18.28
C ASN A 3 -8.57 10.85 -16.95
N ILE A 4 -7.75 10.59 -15.94
CA ILE A 4 -8.20 10.03 -14.67
C ILE A 4 -7.74 10.94 -13.53
N LYS A 5 -8.62 11.19 -12.57
CA LYS A 5 -8.32 11.93 -11.34
C LYS A 5 -8.80 11.19 -10.10
N ILE A 6 -8.20 11.51 -8.95
CA ILE A 6 -8.67 11.08 -7.64
C ILE A 6 -9.64 12.12 -7.11
N ILE A 7 -10.79 11.68 -6.57
CA ILE A 7 -11.82 12.55 -5.99
C ILE A 7 -12.14 12.23 -4.53
N GLY A 8 -11.70 11.06 -4.04
CA GLY A 8 -11.96 10.61 -2.67
C GLY A 8 -10.73 10.00 -2.05
N TYR A 9 -10.55 10.22 -0.75
CA TYR A 9 -9.48 9.67 0.07
C TYR A 9 -10.09 9.14 1.37
N GLY A 10 -9.64 7.97 1.83
CA GLY A 10 -10.10 7.42 3.09
C GLY A 10 -9.08 6.44 3.65
N SER A 11 -9.06 6.32 4.97
CA SER A 11 -8.28 5.28 5.64
C SER A 11 -8.98 4.80 6.91
N CYS A 12 -8.60 3.61 7.36
CA CYS A 12 -9.02 3.03 8.63
C CYS A 12 -7.88 2.17 9.18
N MET A 13 -7.60 2.32 10.47
CA MET A 13 -6.60 1.53 11.17
C MET A 13 -7.23 1.00 12.47
N PRO A 14 -6.81 -0.17 12.96
CA PRO A 14 -7.22 -0.64 14.28
C PRO A 14 -6.95 0.40 15.37
N SER A 15 -7.81 0.43 16.38
CA SER A 15 -7.69 1.36 17.51
C SER A 15 -6.53 1.00 18.46
N ASN A 16 -6.11 -0.26 18.46
CA ASN A 16 -5.10 -0.78 19.35
C ASN A 16 -3.69 -0.37 18.90
N ILE A 17 -3.07 0.51 19.68
CA ILE A 17 -1.70 0.99 19.49
C ILE A 17 -0.74 0.04 20.22
N VAL A 18 0.29 -0.40 19.51
CA VAL A 18 1.39 -1.19 20.06
C VAL A 18 2.68 -0.38 19.91
N THR A 19 3.23 0.06 21.04
CA THR A 19 4.47 0.84 21.06
C THR A 19 5.69 -0.07 20.93
N ASN A 20 6.86 0.51 20.65
CA ASN A 20 8.11 -0.25 20.73
C ASN A 20 8.40 -0.80 22.14
N GLU A 21 7.93 -0.11 23.20
CA GLU A 21 8.05 -0.58 24.58
C GLU A 21 7.14 -1.78 24.87
N ASP A 22 6.02 -1.92 24.15
CA ASP A 22 5.19 -3.11 24.24
C ASP A 22 5.85 -4.30 23.55
N LEU A 23 6.53 -4.07 22.42
CA LEU A 23 7.29 -5.11 21.73
C LEU A 23 8.49 -5.61 22.54
N SER A 24 9.18 -4.74 23.30
CA SER A 24 10.30 -5.17 24.15
C SER A 24 9.90 -6.12 25.28
N LYS A 25 8.60 -6.23 25.59
CA LYS A 25 8.07 -7.22 26.56
C LYS A 25 7.96 -8.62 25.97
N ILE A 26 7.97 -8.77 24.65
CA ILE A 26 7.77 -10.06 23.96
C ILE A 26 9.00 -10.52 23.16
N ILE A 27 9.87 -9.60 22.74
CA ILE A 27 11.11 -9.89 22.00
C ILE A 27 12.28 -9.06 22.53
N ASP A 28 13.50 -9.58 22.40
CA ASP A 28 14.74 -8.90 22.83
C ASP A 28 15.08 -7.70 21.93
N THR A 29 14.50 -6.54 22.26
CA THR A 29 14.62 -5.28 21.52
C THR A 29 14.41 -4.07 22.43
N SER A 30 14.59 -2.85 21.91
CA SER A 30 14.27 -1.60 22.59
C SER A 30 13.71 -0.55 21.63
N ASP A 31 13.03 0.47 22.16
CA ASP A 31 12.58 1.61 21.36
C ASP A 31 13.75 2.31 20.67
N GLU A 32 14.83 2.60 21.39
CA GLU A 32 16.02 3.23 20.82
C GLU A 32 16.53 2.45 19.60
N TRP A 33 16.56 1.12 19.69
CA TRP A 33 17.05 0.27 18.62
C TRP A 33 16.11 0.27 17.41
N ILE A 34 14.79 0.15 17.61
CA ILE A 34 13.80 0.12 16.53
C ILE A 34 13.72 1.48 15.86
N SER A 35 13.53 2.55 16.64
CA SER A 35 13.42 3.93 16.17
C SER A 35 14.63 4.33 15.34
N LYS A 36 15.86 4.05 15.80
CA LYS A 36 17.09 4.38 15.08
C LYS A 36 17.25 3.62 13.75
N ARG A 37 16.76 2.38 13.68
CA ARG A 37 16.95 1.52 12.49
C ARG A 37 15.83 1.60 11.47
N THR A 38 14.66 2.08 11.88
CA THR A 38 13.44 2.00 11.06
C THR A 38 12.66 3.30 11.00
N GLY A 39 12.79 4.18 12.01
CA GLY A 39 11.93 5.35 12.21
C GLY A 39 10.57 5.03 12.84
N ILE A 40 10.24 3.75 13.07
CA ILE A 40 8.95 3.32 13.64
C ILE A 40 8.97 3.50 15.15
N LYS A 41 7.93 4.11 15.72
CA LYS A 41 7.74 4.28 17.17
C LYS A 41 6.57 3.46 17.71
N GLU A 42 5.51 3.38 16.92
CA GLU A 42 4.31 2.60 17.22
C GLU A 42 3.73 2.01 15.92
N ARG A 43 2.84 1.04 16.09
CA ARG A 43 2.02 0.50 15.01
C ARG A 43 0.60 0.19 15.51
N ARG A 44 -0.32 0.01 14.57
CA ARG A 44 -1.70 -0.42 14.86
C ARG A 44 -1.81 -1.91 14.61
N ILE A 45 -2.38 -2.65 15.57
CA ILE A 45 -2.51 -4.11 15.49
C ILE A 45 -3.96 -4.48 15.74
N SER A 46 -4.57 -5.21 14.82
CA SER A 46 -5.94 -5.72 14.93
C SER A 46 -6.12 -6.56 16.21
N LYS A 47 -7.28 -6.40 16.87
CA LYS A 47 -7.72 -7.25 17.99
C LYS A 47 -8.90 -8.15 17.61
N GLY A 48 -9.24 -8.22 16.34
CA GLY A 48 -10.35 -9.01 15.82
C GLY A 48 -10.89 -8.49 14.48
N GLU A 49 -10.56 -7.25 14.12
CA GLU A 49 -10.88 -6.68 12.80
C GLU A 49 -10.18 -7.45 11.68
N SER A 50 -10.94 -7.87 10.66
CA SER A 50 -10.39 -8.53 9.48
C SER A 50 -9.81 -7.52 8.48
N THR A 51 -9.18 -8.01 7.41
CA THR A 51 -8.70 -7.15 6.33
C THR A 51 -9.88 -6.50 5.60
N SER A 52 -10.99 -7.24 5.42
CA SER A 52 -12.19 -6.67 4.81
C SER A 52 -12.89 -5.63 5.70
N ASP A 53 -12.90 -5.80 7.04
CA ASP A 53 -13.49 -4.81 7.96
C ASP A 53 -12.81 -3.44 7.82
N LEU A 54 -11.47 -3.44 7.83
CA LEU A 54 -10.68 -2.23 7.65
C LEU A 54 -10.88 -1.63 6.26
N ALA A 55 -10.91 -2.47 5.21
CA ALA A 55 -11.15 -2.05 3.84
C ALA A 55 -12.54 -1.41 3.65
N ILE A 56 -13.60 -1.98 4.25
CA ILE A 56 -14.97 -1.44 4.22
C ILE A 56 -15.01 -0.05 4.87
N ALA A 57 -14.35 0.13 6.01
CA ALA A 57 -14.30 1.42 6.69
C ALA A 57 -13.52 2.46 5.88
N ALA A 58 -12.37 2.10 5.32
CA ALA A 58 -11.60 2.99 4.45
C ALA A 58 -12.38 3.38 3.18
N ALA A 59 -13.10 2.42 2.57
CA ALA A 59 -13.96 2.64 1.42
C ALA A 59 -15.08 3.64 1.69
N LYS A 60 -15.80 3.48 2.81
CA LYS A 60 -16.86 4.42 3.22
C LYS A 60 -16.31 5.84 3.38
N ASN A 61 -15.18 5.98 4.09
CA ASN A 61 -14.52 7.27 4.26
C ASN A 61 -14.14 7.91 2.90
N ALA A 62 -13.62 7.12 1.95
CA ALA A 62 -13.25 7.62 0.63
C ALA A 62 -14.46 8.04 -0.22
N LEU A 63 -15.57 7.30 -0.13
CA LEU A 63 -16.84 7.64 -0.79
C LEU A 63 -17.44 8.92 -0.20
N ASP A 64 -17.40 9.09 1.12
CA ASP A 64 -17.88 10.29 1.80
C ASP A 64 -17.10 11.53 1.34
N VAL A 65 -15.77 11.43 1.22
CA VAL A 65 -14.93 12.51 0.67
C VAL A 65 -15.22 12.77 -0.81
N ALA A 66 -15.45 11.71 -1.60
CA ALA A 66 -15.80 11.85 -3.02
C ALA A 66 -17.19 12.45 -3.26
N GLY A 67 -18.09 12.36 -2.28
CA GLY A 67 -19.47 12.83 -2.40
C GLY A 67 -20.30 12.01 -3.40
N ILE A 68 -19.99 10.72 -3.56
CA ILE A 68 -20.73 9.80 -4.47
C ILE A 68 -21.29 8.60 -3.72
N SER A 69 -22.38 8.04 -4.23
CA SER A 69 -22.97 6.82 -3.69
C SER A 69 -22.12 5.59 -4.02
N ALA A 70 -22.11 4.59 -3.13
CA ALA A 70 -21.50 3.29 -3.41
C ALA A 70 -22.06 2.62 -4.68
N SER A 71 -23.34 2.85 -5.00
CA SER A 71 -23.98 2.34 -6.21
C SER A 71 -23.42 2.92 -7.52
N GLU A 72 -22.67 4.02 -7.44
CA GLU A 72 -22.01 4.66 -8.59
C GLU A 72 -20.62 4.07 -8.87
N ILE A 73 -20.10 3.19 -8.02
CA ILE A 73 -18.83 2.49 -8.25
C ILE A 73 -19.05 1.34 -9.24
N ASP A 74 -18.24 1.33 -10.29
CA ASP A 74 -18.28 0.28 -11.33
C ASP A 74 -17.19 -0.78 -11.14
N LEU A 75 -16.11 -0.42 -10.44
CA LEU A 75 -14.92 -1.26 -10.23
C LEU A 75 -14.39 -1.12 -8.81
N ILE A 76 -14.17 -2.23 -8.12
CA ILE A 76 -13.49 -2.29 -6.82
C ILE A 76 -12.27 -3.20 -6.95
N ILE A 77 -11.09 -2.66 -6.70
CA ILE A 77 -9.85 -3.45 -6.64
C ILE A 77 -9.27 -3.33 -5.24
N VAL A 78 -9.13 -4.47 -4.55
CA VAL A 78 -8.46 -4.54 -3.25
C VAL A 78 -7.08 -5.15 -3.41
N ALA A 79 -6.06 -4.32 -3.26
CA ALA A 79 -4.67 -4.75 -3.16
C ALA A 79 -4.40 -5.25 -1.73
N THR A 80 -4.17 -6.55 -1.61
CA THR A 80 -3.86 -7.19 -0.33
C THR A 80 -3.05 -8.47 -0.52
N SER A 81 -2.20 -8.80 0.45
CA SER A 81 -1.55 -10.11 0.60
C SER A 81 -2.05 -10.87 1.82
N THR A 82 -3.00 -10.29 2.55
CA THR A 82 -3.55 -10.82 3.79
C THR A 82 -5.07 -10.88 3.73
N SER A 83 -5.64 -11.30 2.59
CA SER A 83 -7.08 -11.51 2.42
C SER A 83 -7.68 -12.37 3.54
N ASP A 84 -8.97 -12.18 3.80
CA ASP A 84 -9.70 -12.97 4.81
C ASP A 84 -9.85 -14.43 4.39
N CYS A 85 -10.04 -14.65 3.09
CA CYS A 85 -10.05 -15.95 2.43
C CYS A 85 -9.66 -15.78 0.95
N PHE A 86 -9.40 -16.88 0.23
CA PHE A 86 -9.11 -16.82 -1.21
C PHE A 86 -10.36 -16.59 -2.06
N PHE A 87 -11.52 -17.06 -1.59
CA PHE A 87 -12.83 -16.81 -2.17
C PHE A 87 -13.90 -16.88 -1.07
N PRO A 88 -14.88 -15.96 -1.05
CA PRO A 88 -14.97 -14.75 -1.89
C PRO A 88 -13.77 -13.81 -1.68
N SER A 89 -13.44 -13.01 -2.70
CA SER A 89 -12.35 -12.03 -2.57
C SER A 89 -12.67 -10.99 -1.50
N THR A 90 -11.64 -10.36 -0.93
CA THR A 90 -11.80 -9.22 -0.02
C THR A 90 -12.62 -8.11 -0.67
N GLY A 91 -12.38 -7.87 -1.97
CA GLY A 91 -13.15 -6.96 -2.79
C GLY A 91 -14.65 -7.27 -2.85
N CYS A 92 -15.05 -8.54 -3.03
CA CYS A 92 -16.46 -8.93 -2.99
C CYS A 92 -17.09 -8.68 -1.61
N THR A 93 -16.34 -8.93 -0.54
CA THR A 93 -16.80 -8.60 0.83
C THR A 93 -16.97 -7.09 1.01
N VAL A 94 -16.03 -6.28 0.50
CA VAL A 94 -16.15 -4.81 0.51
C VAL A 94 -17.35 -4.35 -0.30
N GLN A 95 -17.52 -4.88 -1.51
CA GLN A 95 -18.62 -4.56 -2.42
C GLN A 95 -19.98 -4.74 -1.72
N SER A 96 -20.16 -5.86 -1.03
CA SER A 96 -21.35 -6.12 -0.22
C SER A 96 -21.45 -5.16 0.97
N GLY A 97 -20.35 -4.98 1.72
CA GLY A 97 -20.32 -4.18 2.96
C GLY A 97 -20.54 -2.68 2.78
N ILE A 98 -20.33 -2.14 1.57
CA ILE A 98 -20.63 -0.74 1.22
C ILE A 98 -21.89 -0.58 0.37
N GLY A 99 -22.48 -1.66 -0.13
CA GLY A 99 -23.66 -1.61 -1.00
C GLY A 99 -23.37 -1.21 -2.45
N ALA A 100 -22.18 -1.51 -2.97
CA ALA A 100 -21.78 -1.20 -4.36
C ALA A 100 -22.33 -2.22 -5.36
N THR A 101 -23.65 -2.28 -5.50
CA THR A 101 -24.37 -3.35 -6.23
C THR A 101 -24.01 -3.48 -7.71
N ASN A 102 -23.43 -2.45 -8.33
CA ASN A 102 -23.05 -2.43 -9.74
C ASN A 102 -21.57 -2.77 -9.99
N ALA A 103 -20.75 -2.83 -8.93
CA ALA A 103 -19.32 -2.93 -9.07
C ALA A 103 -18.86 -4.35 -9.47
N THR A 104 -18.00 -4.43 -10.47
CA THR A 104 -17.10 -5.58 -10.64
C THR A 104 -16.03 -5.52 -9.57
N SER A 105 -15.75 -6.64 -8.88
CA SER A 105 -14.77 -6.65 -7.80
C SER A 105 -13.81 -7.83 -7.82
N PHE A 106 -12.54 -7.57 -7.48
CA PHE A 106 -11.50 -8.59 -7.34
C PHE A 106 -10.35 -8.11 -6.43
N ASP A 107 -9.57 -9.07 -5.94
CA ASP A 107 -8.32 -8.80 -5.21
C ASP A 107 -7.13 -8.79 -6.18
N LEU A 108 -6.12 -7.98 -5.88
CA LEU A 108 -4.85 -7.94 -6.60
C LEU A 108 -3.68 -8.22 -5.65
N ALA A 109 -2.93 -9.28 -5.93
CA ALA A 109 -1.73 -9.62 -5.18
C ALA A 109 -0.49 -8.95 -5.80
N GLY A 110 0.00 -7.90 -5.13
CA GLY A 110 1.23 -7.18 -5.52
C GLY A 110 2.12 -6.83 -4.33
N ALA A 111 1.94 -7.51 -3.18
CA ALA A 111 2.57 -7.16 -1.91
C ALA A 111 2.48 -5.64 -1.63
N CYS A 112 3.54 -5.03 -1.12
CA CYS A 112 3.60 -3.60 -0.84
C CYS A 112 3.45 -2.70 -2.08
N THR A 113 3.65 -3.23 -3.30
CA THR A 113 3.43 -2.51 -4.57
C THR A 113 1.96 -2.57 -5.01
N GLY A 114 1.13 -3.38 -4.32
CA GLY A 114 -0.23 -3.73 -4.76
C GLY A 114 -1.11 -2.52 -5.06
N PHE A 115 -1.06 -1.45 -4.25
CA PHE A 115 -1.86 -0.25 -4.50
C PHE A 115 -1.49 0.43 -5.82
N ILE A 116 -0.21 0.46 -6.19
CA ILE A 116 0.26 1.02 -7.46
C ILE A 116 -0.21 0.14 -8.63
N TYR A 117 -0.08 -1.18 -8.51
CA TYR A 117 -0.55 -2.11 -9.54
C TYR A 117 -2.07 -2.03 -9.73
N ALA A 118 -2.83 -1.95 -8.63
CA ALA A 118 -4.28 -1.77 -8.67
C ALA A 118 -4.66 -0.43 -9.32
N THR A 119 -3.91 0.63 -9.04
CA THR A 119 -4.07 1.95 -9.68
C THR A 119 -3.84 1.86 -11.20
N ASP A 120 -2.77 1.19 -11.64
CA ASP A 120 -2.51 0.98 -13.07
C ASP A 120 -3.65 0.24 -13.76
N VAL A 121 -4.07 -0.90 -13.21
CA VAL A 121 -5.19 -1.69 -13.73
C VAL A 121 -6.47 -0.86 -13.80
N ALA A 122 -6.77 -0.07 -12.77
CA ALA A 122 -7.94 0.81 -12.75
C ALA A 122 -7.89 1.86 -13.86
N ILE A 123 -6.73 2.50 -14.04
CA ILE A 123 -6.50 3.50 -15.09
C ILE A 123 -6.80 2.88 -16.46
N GLN A 124 -6.33 1.66 -16.71
CA GLN A 124 -6.57 0.98 -17.98
C GLN A 124 -8.07 0.73 -18.25
N TYR A 125 -8.83 0.28 -17.24
CA TYR A 125 -10.27 0.09 -17.38
C TYR A 125 -11.04 1.40 -17.61
N LEU A 126 -10.70 2.46 -16.85
CA LEU A 126 -11.35 3.76 -16.96
C LEU A 126 -11.00 4.45 -18.30
N LYS A 127 -9.73 4.34 -18.75
CA LYS A 127 -9.27 4.88 -20.04
C LYS A 127 -9.94 4.20 -21.22
N ALA A 128 -10.17 2.88 -21.13
CA ALA A 128 -10.89 2.12 -22.13
C ALA A 128 -12.39 2.46 -22.21
N GLY A 129 -12.92 3.25 -21.26
CA GLY A 129 -14.34 3.61 -21.20
C GLY A 129 -15.25 2.47 -20.76
N ARG A 130 -14.68 1.39 -20.20
CA ARG A 130 -15.44 0.26 -19.64
C ARG A 130 -16.22 0.68 -18.40
N PHE A 131 -15.59 1.53 -17.57
CA PHE A 131 -16.06 1.96 -16.27
C PHE A 131 -15.84 3.47 -16.11
N LYS A 132 -16.60 4.12 -15.24
CA LYS A 132 -16.52 5.56 -14.95
C LYS A 132 -15.87 5.83 -13.58
N ASN A 133 -16.29 5.10 -12.55
CA ASN A 133 -15.79 5.27 -11.19
C ASN A 133 -15.17 3.97 -10.66
N ALA A 134 -13.95 4.06 -10.12
CA ALA A 134 -13.25 2.95 -9.51
C ALA A 134 -12.85 3.27 -8.07
N LEU A 135 -13.02 2.30 -7.18
CA LEU A 135 -12.58 2.34 -5.79
C LEU A 135 -11.35 1.43 -5.63
N ILE A 136 -10.22 2.02 -5.28
CA ILE A 136 -8.93 1.34 -5.16
C ILE A 136 -8.50 1.33 -3.70
N ILE A 137 -8.29 0.14 -3.15
CA ILE A 137 -8.02 -0.05 -1.72
C ILE A 137 -6.72 -0.80 -1.56
N GLY A 138 -5.80 -0.30 -0.74
CA GLY A 138 -4.73 -1.10 -0.16
C GLY A 138 -5.13 -1.46 1.26
N ALA A 139 -5.19 -2.74 1.61
CA ALA A 139 -5.64 -3.18 2.93
C ALA A 139 -4.85 -4.39 3.43
N GLU A 140 -4.36 -4.32 4.67
CA GLU A 140 -3.56 -5.39 5.24
C GLU A 140 -3.79 -5.55 6.74
N VAL A 141 -3.84 -6.81 7.18
CA VAL A 141 -3.66 -7.22 8.57
C VAL A 141 -2.39 -8.06 8.62
N MET A 142 -1.24 -7.39 8.53
CA MET A 142 0.08 -8.04 8.49
C MET A 142 0.37 -8.80 9.80
N SER A 143 -0.17 -8.35 10.93
CA SER A 143 -0.01 -8.99 12.25
C SER A 143 -0.38 -10.48 12.26
N LYS A 144 -1.30 -10.90 11.39
CA LYS A 144 -1.72 -12.32 11.26
C LYS A 144 -0.76 -13.18 10.45
N VAL A 145 0.27 -12.61 9.83
CA VAL A 145 1.26 -13.33 9.02
C VAL A 145 2.70 -13.09 9.47
N ILE A 146 2.91 -12.34 10.55
CA ILE A 146 4.21 -12.14 11.20
C ILE A 146 4.52 -13.32 12.13
N ASP A 147 5.80 -13.73 12.17
CA ASP A 147 6.34 -14.49 13.29
C ASP A 147 6.78 -13.52 14.39
N TRP A 148 6.05 -13.49 15.50
CA TRP A 148 6.32 -12.57 16.61
C TRP A 148 7.61 -12.90 17.37
N ASN A 149 8.25 -14.04 17.12
CA ASN A 149 9.58 -14.35 17.65
C ASN A 149 10.72 -13.85 16.74
N ASP A 150 10.44 -13.60 15.47
CA ASP A 150 11.42 -13.02 14.55
C ASP A 150 11.47 -11.50 14.72
N ARG A 151 12.45 -11.05 15.51
CA ARG A 151 12.73 -9.61 15.69
C ARG A 151 12.91 -8.86 14.37
N GLY A 152 13.42 -9.51 13.32
CA GLY A 152 13.69 -8.88 12.03
C GLY A 152 12.43 -8.38 11.31
N THR A 153 11.29 -9.02 11.55
CA THR A 153 10.00 -8.69 10.92
C THR A 153 8.96 -8.17 11.92
N ALA A 154 8.93 -8.68 13.16
CA ALA A 154 7.94 -8.32 14.18
C ALA A 154 7.90 -6.82 14.53
N ILE A 155 9.04 -6.13 14.37
CA ILE A 155 9.16 -4.70 14.63
C ILE A 155 8.70 -3.83 13.46
N LEU A 156 8.49 -4.39 12.27
CA LEU A 156 8.35 -3.58 11.05
C LEU A 156 6.90 -3.29 10.72
N PHE A 157 6.03 -4.28 10.83
CA PHE A 157 4.72 -4.21 10.20
C PHE A 157 3.62 -3.77 11.15
N GLY A 158 2.59 -3.14 10.58
CA GLY A 158 1.34 -2.79 11.22
C GLY A 158 0.16 -3.12 10.30
N ASP A 159 -1.03 -2.88 10.82
CA ASP A 159 -2.30 -3.19 10.17
C ASP A 159 -3.04 -1.91 9.80
N GLY A 160 -3.78 -1.95 8.69
CA GLY A 160 -4.57 -0.81 8.25
C GLY A 160 -5.07 -0.95 6.82
N ALA A 161 -5.96 -0.04 6.43
CA ALA A 161 -6.45 0.11 5.08
C ALA A 161 -6.49 1.58 4.67
N GLY A 162 -6.18 1.83 3.39
CA GLY A 162 -6.37 3.12 2.74
C GLY A 162 -7.06 2.91 1.40
N ALA A 163 -7.90 3.87 1.02
CA ALA A 163 -8.71 3.83 -0.19
C ALA A 163 -8.71 5.17 -0.92
N VAL A 164 -8.80 5.11 -2.25
CA VAL A 164 -9.05 6.27 -3.10
C VAL A 164 -10.18 5.98 -4.08
N VAL A 165 -10.95 7.03 -4.40
CA VAL A 165 -11.96 6.99 -5.47
C VAL A 165 -11.39 7.69 -6.69
N MET A 166 -11.37 6.99 -7.83
CA MET A 166 -10.90 7.49 -9.12
C MET A 166 -12.06 7.63 -10.09
N THR A 167 -12.08 8.72 -10.85
CA THR A 167 -13.08 8.98 -11.91
C THR A 167 -12.40 9.44 -13.19
N VAL A 168 -13.08 9.22 -14.31
CA VAL A 168 -12.77 9.85 -15.59
C VAL A 168 -12.93 11.38 -15.48
N THR A 169 -12.05 12.11 -16.15
CA THR A 169 -12.02 13.56 -16.29
C THR A 169 -11.42 13.97 -17.65
N ASP A 170 -11.63 15.22 -18.06
CA ASP A 170 -11.02 15.77 -19.26
C ASP A 170 -9.59 16.29 -19.01
N GLU A 171 -9.23 16.59 -17.76
CA GLU A 171 -7.92 17.14 -17.39
C GLU A 171 -6.85 16.07 -17.17
N PRO A 172 -5.61 16.23 -17.66
CA PRO A 172 -4.54 15.24 -17.53
C PRO A 172 -3.98 15.18 -16.10
N LYS A 173 -4.74 14.60 -15.17
CA LYS A 173 -4.38 14.52 -13.75
C LYS A 173 -3.39 13.39 -13.48
N ILE A 174 -3.72 12.13 -13.79
CA ILE A 174 -2.71 11.05 -13.77
C ILE A 174 -1.96 11.03 -15.11
N THR A 175 -0.72 11.48 -15.08
CA THR A 175 0.09 11.74 -16.29
C THR A 175 0.93 10.54 -16.69
N LYS A 176 1.44 9.76 -15.72
CA LYS A 176 2.27 8.60 -16.01
C LYS A 176 2.18 7.52 -14.96
N VAL A 177 2.28 6.27 -15.41
CA VAL A 177 2.37 5.07 -14.58
C VAL A 177 3.54 4.23 -15.06
N TYR A 178 4.22 3.59 -14.11
CA TYR A 178 5.33 2.69 -14.37
C TYR A 178 5.26 1.50 -13.42
N THR A 179 5.38 0.28 -13.94
CA THR A 179 5.32 -0.95 -13.14
C THR A 179 6.30 -1.98 -13.67
N LYS A 180 6.98 -2.70 -12.77
CA LYS A 180 7.92 -3.78 -13.10
C LYS A 180 8.01 -4.82 -11.99
N SER A 181 8.49 -6.01 -12.37
CA SER A 181 8.74 -7.12 -11.45
C SER A 181 10.02 -7.88 -11.80
N ASP A 182 10.65 -8.47 -10.79
CA ASP A 182 11.76 -9.42 -10.90
C ASP A 182 11.49 -10.63 -10.00
N GLY A 183 10.93 -11.69 -10.58
CA GLY A 183 10.61 -12.94 -9.90
C GLY A 183 11.81 -13.79 -9.47
N THR A 184 13.02 -13.47 -9.96
CA THR A 184 14.23 -14.27 -9.67
C THR A 184 14.70 -14.13 -8.23
N LYS A 185 14.19 -13.13 -7.50
CA LYS A 185 14.50 -12.82 -6.10
C LYS A 185 13.35 -13.09 -5.14
N SER A 186 12.43 -14.00 -5.49
CA SER A 186 11.23 -14.31 -4.70
C SER A 186 11.50 -14.73 -3.26
N GLU A 187 12.65 -15.36 -2.95
CA GLU A 187 13.00 -15.76 -1.58
C GLU A 187 13.42 -14.58 -0.68
N VAL A 188 13.65 -13.39 -1.23
CA VAL A 188 14.08 -12.20 -0.46
C VAL A 188 12.96 -11.66 0.45
N LEU A 189 11.70 -11.75 0.02
CA LEU A 189 10.53 -11.36 0.80
C LEU A 189 9.35 -12.21 0.36
N LYS A 190 8.92 -13.11 1.24
CA LYS A 190 8.00 -14.19 0.88
C LYS A 190 6.98 -14.43 1.97
N LEU A 191 5.73 -14.60 1.57
CA LEU A 191 4.67 -15.16 2.38
C LEU A 191 4.10 -16.36 1.62
N LYS A 192 4.17 -17.55 2.22
CA LYS A 192 3.68 -18.77 1.56
C LYS A 192 2.17 -18.81 1.58
N ALA A 193 1.58 -19.22 0.45
CA ALA A 193 0.17 -19.60 0.39
C ALA A 193 -0.06 -20.96 1.08
N VAL A 194 -1.23 -21.54 0.88
CA VAL A 194 -1.57 -22.88 1.38
C VAL A 194 -0.66 -23.92 0.69
N PRO A 195 -0.01 -24.82 1.43
CA PRO A 195 0.84 -25.86 0.85
C PRO A 195 0.02 -26.91 0.09
N ILE A 196 0.63 -27.55 -0.90
CA ILE A 196 0.10 -28.78 -1.49
C ILE A 196 0.32 -29.91 -0.48
N ILE A 197 -0.75 -30.62 -0.14
CA ILE A 197 -0.70 -31.80 0.73
C ILE A 197 -1.21 -32.98 -0.08
N ASP A 198 -0.43 -34.05 -0.11
CA ASP A 198 -0.84 -35.28 -0.78
C ASP A 198 -2.07 -35.86 -0.06
N MET A 199 -3.09 -36.27 -0.83
CA MET A 199 -4.31 -36.86 -0.29
C MET A 199 -4.08 -38.15 0.50
N TYR A 200 -2.94 -38.82 0.31
CA TYR A 200 -2.55 -40.02 1.04
C TYR A 200 -1.72 -39.73 2.30
N GLU A 201 -1.25 -38.49 2.49
CA GLU A 201 -0.53 -38.10 3.69
C GLU A 201 -1.51 -37.79 4.83
N ASN A 202 -1.35 -38.47 5.96
CA ASN A 202 -2.06 -38.15 7.19
C ASN A 202 -1.43 -36.93 7.89
N VAL A 203 -1.50 -35.76 7.25
CA VAL A 203 -1.06 -34.49 7.85
C VAL A 203 -2.09 -34.05 8.88
N LYS A 204 -1.76 -34.18 10.17
CA LYS A 204 -2.65 -33.77 11.28
C LYS A 204 -2.64 -32.27 11.53
N THR A 205 -1.55 -31.59 11.18
CA THR A 205 -1.32 -30.17 11.45
C THR A 205 -0.54 -29.55 10.30
N ILE A 206 -1.04 -28.43 9.78
CA ILE A 206 -0.34 -27.61 8.80
C ILE A 206 0.23 -26.42 9.57
N ASP A 207 1.53 -26.22 9.49
CA ASP A 207 2.16 -25.04 10.10
C ASP A 207 1.60 -23.77 9.45
N ARG A 208 1.29 -22.79 10.30
CA ARG A 208 0.85 -21.47 9.83
C ARG A 208 1.95 -20.84 8.98
N SER A 209 1.61 -20.42 7.77
CA SER A 209 2.50 -19.61 6.94
C SER A 209 2.81 -18.27 7.62
N THR A 210 4.08 -18.02 7.89
CA THR A 210 4.60 -16.71 8.30
C THR A 210 5.43 -16.11 7.18
N MET A 211 5.51 -14.79 7.17
CA MET A 211 6.34 -14.03 6.23
C MET A 211 7.81 -14.14 6.62
N THR A 212 8.67 -14.32 5.63
CA THR A 212 10.13 -14.30 5.78
C THR A 212 10.73 -13.16 4.97
N MET A 213 11.81 -12.57 5.48
CA MET A 213 12.45 -11.42 4.83
C MET A 213 13.97 -11.42 5.03
N ASN A 214 14.71 -11.16 3.94
CA ASN A 214 16.10 -10.71 3.99
C ASN A 214 16.14 -9.18 3.89
N GLY A 215 16.15 -8.51 5.04
CA GLY A 215 16.08 -7.04 5.11
C GLY A 215 17.21 -6.30 4.41
N GLN A 216 18.42 -6.87 4.34
CA GLN A 216 19.55 -6.24 3.64
C GLN A 216 19.34 -6.22 2.13
N GLU A 217 18.87 -7.33 1.57
CA GLU A 217 18.59 -7.43 0.14
C GLU A 217 17.35 -6.59 -0.24
N VAL A 218 16.31 -6.55 0.61
CA VAL A 218 15.17 -5.63 0.43
C VAL A 218 15.62 -4.17 0.43
N PHE A 219 16.49 -3.76 1.35
CA PHE A 219 16.99 -2.38 1.42
C PHE A 219 17.73 -1.99 0.13
N LYS A 220 18.68 -2.83 -0.33
CA LYS A 220 19.44 -2.59 -1.57
C LYS A 220 18.51 -2.50 -2.78
N PHE A 221 17.56 -3.43 -2.87
CA PHE A 221 16.55 -3.45 -3.92
C PHE A 221 15.74 -2.14 -3.92
N ALA A 222 15.15 -1.78 -2.79
CA ALA A 222 14.29 -0.61 -2.65
C ALA A 222 15.02 0.67 -3.10
N CYS A 223 16.21 0.92 -2.57
CA CYS A 223 17.00 2.11 -2.93
C CYS A 223 17.26 2.23 -4.44
N ASN A 224 17.53 1.12 -5.12
CA ASN A 224 17.79 1.11 -6.56
C ASN A 224 16.50 1.35 -7.37
N VAL A 225 15.43 0.62 -7.06
CA VAL A 225 14.21 0.66 -7.88
C VAL A 225 13.40 1.94 -7.67
N ILE A 226 13.51 2.60 -6.51
CA ILE A 226 12.88 3.90 -6.30
C ILE A 226 13.49 4.93 -7.25
N ILE A 227 14.82 4.97 -7.38
CA ILE A 227 15.52 5.90 -8.29
C ILE A 227 15.15 5.58 -9.74
N GLU A 228 15.19 4.31 -10.12
CA GLU A 228 14.74 3.85 -11.45
C GLU A 228 13.30 4.30 -11.74
N THR A 229 12.41 4.19 -10.75
CA THR A 229 11.00 4.58 -10.90
C THR A 229 10.84 6.09 -11.04
N ILE A 230 11.59 6.89 -10.28
CA ILE A 230 11.61 8.35 -10.42
C ILE A 230 12.02 8.72 -11.85
N ASP A 231 13.13 8.17 -12.33
CA ASP A 231 13.62 8.43 -13.69
C ASP A 231 12.60 8.00 -14.74
N ALA A 232 11.99 6.81 -14.56
CA ALA A 232 10.97 6.30 -15.45
C ALA A 232 9.71 7.17 -15.46
N LEU A 233 9.27 7.72 -14.32
CA LEU A 233 8.11 8.60 -14.23
C LEU A 233 8.36 9.99 -14.85
N LEU A 234 9.61 10.46 -14.85
CA LEU A 234 9.97 11.75 -15.45
C LEU A 234 10.35 11.65 -16.93
N ALA A 235 10.78 10.46 -17.39
CA ALA A 235 11.21 10.26 -18.78
C ALA A 235 10.14 10.70 -19.79
N ASN A 236 10.54 11.44 -20.84
CA ASN A 236 9.64 11.97 -21.86
C ASN A 236 8.49 12.85 -21.32
N THR A 237 8.64 13.43 -20.13
CA THR A 237 7.75 14.46 -19.59
C THR A 237 8.46 15.81 -19.56
N SER A 238 7.70 16.91 -19.47
CA SER A 238 8.26 18.25 -19.24
C SER A 238 8.53 18.54 -17.75
N VAL A 239 8.20 17.60 -16.86
CA VAL A 239 8.32 17.77 -15.40
C VAL A 239 9.76 17.46 -14.99
N LYS A 240 10.35 18.33 -14.18
CA LYS A 240 11.61 18.02 -13.48
C LYS A 240 11.31 17.52 -12.07
N LEU A 241 12.23 16.74 -11.51
CA LEU A 241 12.08 16.25 -10.12
C LEU A 241 11.92 17.39 -9.11
N GLU A 242 12.58 18.52 -9.34
CA GLU A 242 12.47 19.72 -8.51
C GLU A 242 11.05 20.32 -8.51
N ASP A 243 10.28 20.12 -9.58
CA ASP A 243 8.91 20.59 -9.72
C ASP A 243 7.89 19.67 -9.04
N VAL A 244 8.32 18.52 -8.51
CA VAL A 244 7.45 17.60 -7.77
C VAL A 244 7.29 18.15 -6.35
N ASP A 245 6.05 18.41 -5.93
CA ASP A 245 5.75 18.96 -4.61
C ASP A 245 5.93 17.91 -3.52
N TYR A 246 5.45 16.69 -3.76
CA TYR A 246 5.53 15.60 -2.79
C TYR A 246 5.86 14.25 -3.43
N ILE A 247 6.66 13.46 -2.73
CA ILE A 247 6.97 12.08 -3.05
C ILE A 247 6.47 11.20 -1.91
N VAL A 248 5.50 10.34 -2.20
CA VAL A 248 4.91 9.39 -1.26
C VAL A 248 5.43 8.01 -1.60
N LEU A 249 6.46 7.59 -0.86
CA LEU A 249 7.02 6.25 -0.97
C LEU A 249 6.21 5.26 -0.15
N HIS A 250 6.31 3.97 -0.48
CA HIS A 250 5.95 2.90 0.44
C HIS A 250 6.69 3.07 1.77
N GLN A 251 5.92 3.09 2.87
CA GLN A 251 6.40 3.39 4.21
C GLN A 251 6.99 2.10 4.83
N ALA A 252 8.22 1.75 4.45
CA ALA A 252 8.88 0.54 4.94
C ALA A 252 9.94 0.82 6.02
N ASN A 253 10.75 1.87 5.81
CA ASN A 253 11.89 2.19 6.65
C ASN A 253 12.34 3.64 6.34
N SER A 254 12.45 4.51 7.36
CA SER A 254 12.85 5.91 7.16
C SER A 254 14.22 6.06 6.49
N ARG A 255 15.15 5.12 6.75
CA ARG A 255 16.50 5.14 6.17
C ARG A 255 16.53 4.93 4.67
N ILE A 256 15.54 4.22 4.10
CA ILE A 256 15.39 4.11 2.64
C ILE A 256 15.02 5.48 2.07
N ILE A 257 14.09 6.17 2.72
CA ILE A 257 13.61 7.51 2.32
C ILE A 257 14.75 8.52 2.42
N GLU A 258 15.48 8.54 3.54
CA GLU A 258 16.68 9.36 3.75
C GLU A 258 17.76 9.08 2.70
N TYR A 259 18.02 7.81 2.39
CA TYR A 259 19.01 7.45 1.37
C TYR A 259 18.60 7.99 -0.01
N VAL A 260 17.34 7.77 -0.42
CA VAL A 260 16.83 8.21 -1.71
C VAL A 260 16.85 9.74 -1.79
N SER A 261 16.33 10.43 -0.78
CA SER A 261 16.32 11.91 -0.68
C SER A 261 17.72 12.49 -0.91
N ASN A 262 18.74 11.96 -0.23
CA ASN A 262 20.13 12.37 -0.42
C ASN A 262 20.66 12.03 -1.83
N LYS A 263 20.33 10.84 -2.34
CA LYS A 263 20.83 10.34 -3.62
C LYS A 263 20.30 11.13 -4.82
N VAL A 264 19.05 11.59 -4.75
CA VAL A 264 18.40 12.41 -5.80
C VAL A 264 18.48 13.92 -5.52
N ASN A 265 19.14 14.33 -4.43
CA ASN A 265 19.32 15.72 -4.01
C ASN A 265 17.99 16.50 -3.85
N ILE A 266 17.00 15.86 -3.23
CA ILE A 266 15.70 16.48 -2.93
C ILE A 266 15.51 16.56 -1.42
N ASN A 267 15.08 17.71 -0.92
CA ASN A 267 14.82 17.92 0.51
C ASN A 267 13.86 16.85 1.04
N ILE A 268 14.23 16.24 2.17
CA ILE A 268 13.46 15.21 2.86
C ILE A 268 12.03 15.66 3.21
N GLU A 269 11.79 16.96 3.36
CA GLU A 269 10.44 17.53 3.62
C GLU A 269 9.45 17.30 2.46
N LYS A 270 9.93 17.08 1.24
CA LYS A 270 9.08 16.67 0.11
C LYS A 270 8.68 15.20 0.20
N PHE A 271 9.33 14.40 1.03
CA PHE A 271 8.97 13.00 1.26
C PHE A 271 8.01 12.92 2.45
N PHE A 272 6.73 12.66 2.17
CA PHE A 272 5.76 12.49 3.24
C PHE A 272 6.03 11.19 4.01
N MET A 273 6.07 11.29 5.34
CA MET A 273 6.30 10.17 6.24
C MET A 273 5.27 10.13 7.37
N ASN A 274 4.70 8.95 7.59
CA ASN A 274 3.85 8.62 8.74
C ASN A 274 4.21 7.26 9.36
N LEU A 275 5.36 6.71 8.94
CA LEU A 275 5.89 5.42 9.37
C LEU A 275 6.06 5.31 10.88
N ASP A 276 6.31 6.44 11.56
CA ASP A 276 6.46 6.52 13.01
C ASP A 276 5.21 6.05 13.77
N LYS A 277 4.02 6.22 13.18
CA LYS A 277 2.71 5.93 13.79
C LYS A 277 2.07 4.60 13.40
N TYR A 278 2.39 4.11 12.21
CA TYR A 278 1.70 2.96 11.63
C TYR A 278 2.61 1.76 11.39
N GLY A 279 3.93 1.95 11.39
CA GLY A 279 4.83 0.95 10.84
C GLY A 279 4.57 0.70 9.36
N ASN A 280 5.04 -0.44 8.87
CA ASN A 280 4.84 -0.89 7.51
C ASN A 280 3.48 -1.58 7.36
N THR A 281 2.52 -0.89 6.75
CA THR A 281 1.17 -1.43 6.45
C THR A 281 1.07 -1.99 5.03
N SER A 282 2.20 -2.39 4.44
CA SER A 282 2.33 -2.96 3.09
C SER A 282 1.50 -2.20 2.04
N ALA A 283 0.57 -2.85 1.33
CA ALA A 283 -0.22 -2.21 0.26
C ALA A 283 -1.02 -0.99 0.74
N ALA A 284 -1.38 -0.92 2.03
CA ALA A 284 -2.15 0.18 2.59
C ALA A 284 -1.30 1.45 2.82
N SER A 285 0.04 1.37 2.80
CA SER A 285 0.88 2.47 3.27
C SER A 285 0.71 3.77 2.47
N ILE A 286 0.67 3.67 1.14
CA ILE A 286 0.55 4.82 0.24
C ILE A 286 -0.84 5.45 0.36
N PRO A 287 -1.96 4.72 0.27
CA PRO A 287 -3.27 5.34 0.39
C PRO A 287 -3.56 5.87 1.81
N ILE A 288 -3.02 5.26 2.88
CA ILE A 288 -3.10 5.85 4.24
C ILE A 288 -2.36 7.20 4.27
N ALA A 289 -1.17 7.26 3.69
CA ALA A 289 -0.41 8.52 3.60
C ALA A 289 -1.17 9.60 2.81
N LEU A 290 -1.80 9.22 1.69
CA LEU A 290 -2.62 10.16 0.89
C LEU A 290 -3.82 10.71 1.66
N ASP A 291 -4.55 9.86 2.39
CA ASP A 291 -5.65 10.31 3.24
C ASP A 291 -5.18 11.24 4.36
N GLU A 292 -4.05 10.95 5.00
CA GLU A 292 -3.49 11.88 5.98
C GLU A 292 -3.09 13.23 5.37
N MET A 293 -2.46 13.21 4.19
CA MET A 293 -2.07 14.43 3.49
C MET A 293 -3.31 15.25 3.09
N TYR A 294 -4.38 14.59 2.66
CA TYR A 294 -5.67 15.22 2.37
C TYR A 294 -6.25 15.89 3.62
N LYS A 295 -6.39 15.13 4.73
CA LYS A 295 -6.92 15.65 6.01
C LYS A 295 -6.09 16.78 6.60
N LYS A 296 -4.78 16.82 6.33
CA LYS A 296 -3.86 17.89 6.75
C LYS A 296 -3.83 19.08 5.79
N ASN A 297 -4.64 19.10 4.73
CA ASN A 297 -4.64 20.13 3.68
C ASN A 297 -3.26 20.32 2.98
N ILE A 298 -2.48 19.24 2.90
CA ILE A 298 -1.18 19.21 2.22
C ILE A 298 -1.37 19.06 0.71
N LEU A 299 -2.35 18.26 0.30
CA LEU A 299 -2.74 18.06 -1.09
C LEU A 299 -3.53 19.29 -1.58
N LYS A 300 -2.98 20.03 -2.56
CA LYS A 300 -3.62 21.22 -3.14
C LYS A 300 -3.67 21.08 -4.66
N SER A 301 -4.66 21.74 -5.27
CA SER A 301 -4.77 21.75 -6.73
C SER A 301 -3.51 22.29 -7.39
N GLY A 302 -3.08 21.64 -8.47
CA GLY A 302 -1.86 21.92 -9.22
C GLY A 302 -0.61 21.28 -8.65
N HIS A 303 -0.66 20.69 -7.44
CA HIS A 303 0.49 19.96 -6.90
C HIS A 303 0.79 18.71 -7.73
N LYS A 304 2.08 18.49 -8.00
CA LYS A 304 2.59 17.25 -8.60
C LYS A 304 3.03 16.30 -7.49
N VAL A 305 2.46 15.11 -7.50
CA VAL A 305 2.74 14.08 -6.49
C VAL A 305 3.22 12.80 -7.17
N MET A 306 4.32 12.25 -6.67
CA MET A 306 4.79 10.91 -7.06
C MET A 306 4.41 9.89 -6.01
N LEU A 307 3.78 8.80 -6.42
CA LEU A 307 3.51 7.65 -5.57
C LEU A 307 4.46 6.53 -6.02
N ILE A 308 5.20 5.92 -5.10
CA ILE A 308 6.15 4.85 -5.46
C ILE A 308 6.05 3.69 -4.47
N GLY A 309 5.67 2.52 -4.99
CA GLY A 309 5.58 1.27 -4.24
C GLY A 309 6.70 0.32 -4.61
N PHE A 310 7.14 -0.48 -3.65
CA PHE A 310 8.12 -1.55 -3.83
C PHE A 310 7.88 -2.64 -2.78
N GLY A 311 8.08 -3.91 -3.12
CA GLY A 311 7.80 -5.01 -2.19
C GLY A 311 8.12 -6.39 -2.71
N GLY A 312 7.49 -7.40 -2.10
CA GLY A 312 7.66 -8.82 -2.42
C GLY A 312 7.35 -9.16 -3.88
N GLY A 313 7.98 -10.21 -4.39
CA GLY A 313 7.94 -10.59 -5.81
C GLY A 313 9.33 -10.89 -6.41
N LEU A 314 10.26 -9.93 -6.52
CA LEU A 314 10.13 -8.53 -6.10
C LEU A 314 9.37 -7.68 -7.12
N THR A 315 8.62 -6.69 -6.63
CA THR A 315 7.77 -5.80 -7.45
C THR A 315 8.06 -4.35 -7.11
N TRP A 316 7.87 -3.46 -8.09
CA TRP A 316 7.93 -2.02 -7.88
C TRP A 316 7.15 -1.27 -8.95
N GLY A 317 6.84 -0.02 -8.66
CA GLY A 317 6.22 0.87 -9.61
C GLY A 317 5.90 2.22 -9.01
N GLY A 318 5.41 3.12 -9.85
CA GLY A 318 4.91 4.39 -9.37
C GLY A 318 3.92 5.06 -10.31
N VAL A 319 3.36 6.14 -9.81
CA VAL A 319 2.40 6.99 -10.50
C VAL A 319 2.84 8.44 -10.32
N LEU A 320 2.85 9.20 -11.40
CA LEU A 320 2.95 10.66 -11.37
C LEU A 320 1.55 11.23 -11.60
N LEU A 321 1.09 12.02 -10.63
CA LEU A 321 -0.21 12.68 -10.70
C LEU A 321 -0.10 14.17 -10.42
N GLU A 322 -1.03 14.93 -10.98
CA GLU A 322 -1.32 16.32 -10.71
C GLU A 322 -2.71 16.41 -10.07
N LEU A 323 -2.86 17.19 -9.00
CA LEU A 323 -4.11 17.32 -8.24
C LEU A 323 -5.06 18.37 -8.81
#